data_AF-A0A494JC63-F1
#
_entry.id   AF-A0A494JC63-F1
#
_cell.length_a   1.000
_cell.length_b   1.000
_cell.length_c   1.000
_cell.angle_alpha   90.00
_cell.angle_beta   90.00
_cell.angle_gamma   90.00
#
_symmetry.space_group_name_H-M   'P 1'
#
loop_
_entity.id
_entity.type
_entity.pdbx_description
1 polymer ?
#
loop_
_entity_poly.entity_id
_entity_poly.type
_entity_poly.pdbx_seq_one_letter_code
_entity_poly.pdbx_strand_id
1 'polypeptide(L)'
;MSMVKKSTLEKLSDQELKKYIAPESRFTPEAVQMALEILKERGHQFSNQQETLVQKIVQEKKEAEIAEATEENEIWEDYTTDDPNAIKLYPLAYIVVLSTLFGTIPGALLLALNFIKVKKYTSVIFVLLFGLIYPFIQYYLLGAISTLNDNKMNSRYSPETFIMTSGGLSLYIISALVMPKKLPYRAESLLLPALLAFAMALLIYINPQNLFSYYLLSKIITF
;
A
#
# COMPACT_ATOMS: atom_id res chain seq x y z
N MET A 1 -10.32 9.55 9.24
CA MET A 1 -11.56 9.60 10.05
C MET A 1 -11.79 11.04 10.52
N SER A 2 -12.73 11.77 9.92
CA SER A 2 -13.05 13.13 10.40
C SER A 2 -13.97 13.01 11.62
N MET A 3 -13.42 13.24 12.80
CA MET A 3 -14.19 13.21 14.05
C MET A 3 -15.21 14.35 14.03
N VAL A 4 -16.50 14.02 13.93
CA VAL A 4 -17.56 15.04 13.93
C VAL A 4 -17.72 15.57 15.36
N LYS A 5 -17.61 16.89 15.53
CA LYS A 5 -17.77 17.53 16.85
C LYS A 5 -19.25 17.76 17.14
N LYS A 6 -19.76 17.29 18.29
CA LYS A 6 -21.15 17.50 18.76
C LYS A 6 -21.56 18.98 18.67
N SER A 7 -20.68 19.90 19.06
CA SER A 7 -20.89 21.37 19.00
C SER A 7 -21.13 21.95 17.59
N THR A 8 -20.83 21.21 16.53
CA THR A 8 -21.14 21.60 15.15
C THR A 8 -22.56 21.20 14.77
N LEU A 9 -22.98 20.00 15.18
CA LEU A 9 -24.34 19.50 14.99
C LEU A 9 -25.36 20.26 15.85
N GLU A 10 -24.97 20.71 17.04
CA GLU A 10 -25.80 21.54 17.92
C GLU A 10 -26.22 22.89 17.32
N LYS A 11 -25.51 23.37 16.29
CA LYS A 11 -25.87 24.62 15.58
C LYS A 11 -26.92 24.40 14.50
N LEU A 12 -27.18 23.15 14.12
CA LEU A 12 -28.14 22.81 13.07
C LEU A 12 -29.57 22.94 13.57
N SER A 13 -30.48 23.27 12.68
CA SER A 13 -31.92 23.26 12.94
C SER A 13 -32.45 21.84 13.12
N ASP A 14 -33.61 21.70 13.76
CA ASP A 14 -34.26 20.39 13.95
C ASP A 14 -34.58 19.70 12.61
N GLN A 15 -34.92 20.48 11.58
CA GLN A 15 -35.16 19.97 10.23
C GLN A 15 -33.89 19.41 9.60
N GLU A 16 -32.74 20.02 9.86
CA GLU A 16 -31.44 19.55 9.38
C GLU A 16 -31.00 18.30 10.14
N LEU A 17 -31.15 18.25 11.46
CA LEU A 17 -30.84 17.08 12.28
C LEU A 17 -31.69 15.86 11.90
N LYS A 18 -32.96 16.07 11.50
CA LYS A 18 -33.81 14.98 10.99
C LYS A 18 -33.27 14.32 9.72
N LYS A 19 -32.50 15.03 8.89
CA LYS A 19 -31.83 14.45 7.71
C LYS A 19 -30.70 13.49 8.09
N TYR A 20 -30.12 13.63 9.28
CA TYR A 20 -29.07 12.75 9.76
C TYR A 20 -29.63 11.38 10.17
N ILE A 21 -30.81 11.36 10.78
CA ILE A 21 -31.48 10.13 11.23
C ILE A 21 -32.37 9.47 10.17
N ALA A 22 -32.42 10.01 8.95
CA ALA A 22 -33.18 9.45 7.84
C ALA A 22 -32.54 8.14 7.35
N PRO A 23 -33.32 7.14 6.88
CA PRO A 23 -32.79 5.87 6.37
C PRO A 23 -31.78 6.03 5.23
N GLU A 24 -32.02 6.98 4.32
CA GLU A 24 -31.16 7.33 3.19
C GLU A 24 -29.99 8.27 3.53
N SER A 25 -29.75 8.53 4.82
CA SER A 25 -28.68 9.39 5.31
C SER A 25 -27.30 8.89 4.86
N ARG A 26 -26.48 9.79 4.29
CA ARG A 26 -25.07 9.51 3.92
C ARG A 26 -24.08 9.85 5.04
N PHE A 27 -24.57 10.25 6.21
CA PHE A 27 -23.72 10.67 7.32
C PHE A 27 -23.15 9.47 8.09
N THR A 28 -22.05 9.69 8.81
CA THR A 28 -21.32 8.67 9.59
C THR A 28 -22.16 8.16 10.77
N PRO A 29 -21.96 6.91 11.24
CA PRO A 29 -22.71 6.36 12.37
C PRO A 29 -22.71 7.27 13.60
N GLU A 30 -21.56 7.88 13.91
CA GLU A 30 -21.36 8.80 15.03
C GLU A 30 -22.19 10.09 14.88
N ALA A 31 -22.25 10.65 13.67
CA ALA A 31 -23.06 11.84 13.39
C ALA A 31 -24.55 11.56 13.48
N VAL A 32 -24.99 10.37 13.05
CA VAL A 32 -26.38 9.90 13.18
C VAL A 32 -26.76 9.77 14.66
N GLN A 33 -25.88 9.16 15.47
CA GLN A 33 -26.11 8.98 16.90
C GLN A 33 -26.14 10.32 17.67
N MET A 34 -25.22 11.23 17.38
CA MET A 34 -25.21 12.57 17.97
C MET A 34 -26.45 13.39 17.56
N ALA A 35 -26.92 13.27 16.31
CA ALA A 35 -28.12 13.97 15.88
C ALA A 35 -29.38 13.50 16.61
N LEU A 36 -29.49 12.19 16.87
CA LEU A 36 -30.57 11.63 17.68
C LEU A 36 -30.53 12.17 19.12
N GLU A 37 -29.34 12.21 19.73
CA GLU A 37 -29.15 12.71 21.09
C GLU A 37 -29.53 14.19 21.21
N ILE A 38 -29.08 15.04 20.28
CA ILE A 38 -29.41 16.47 20.26
C ILE A 38 -30.91 16.69 20.08
N LEU A 39 -31.58 15.90 19.22
CA LEU A 39 -33.03 15.99 19.05
C LEU A 39 -33.79 15.61 20.33
N LYS A 40 -33.31 14.61 21.08
CA LYS A 40 -33.87 14.25 22.41
C LYS A 40 -33.63 15.36 23.44
N GLU A 41 -32.42 15.92 23.50
CA GLU A 41 -32.09 17.04 24.40
C GLU A 41 -32.95 18.28 24.13
N ARG A 42 -33.34 18.51 22.87
CA ARG A 42 -34.27 19.57 22.45
C ARG A 42 -35.75 19.26 22.71
N GLY A 43 -36.06 18.12 23.32
CA GLY A 43 -37.42 17.76 23.71
C GLY A 43 -38.25 17.06 22.63
N HIS A 44 -37.65 16.60 21.53
CA HIS A 44 -38.36 15.73 20.58
C HIS A 44 -38.58 14.36 21.20
N GLN A 45 -39.82 13.88 21.18
CA GLN A 45 -40.15 12.54 21.65
C GLN A 45 -40.09 11.55 20.49
N PHE A 46 -39.30 10.50 20.69
CA PHE A 46 -39.22 9.36 19.78
C PHE A 46 -39.96 8.18 20.39
N SER A 47 -40.71 7.44 19.56
CA SER A 47 -41.27 6.18 20.02
C SER A 47 -40.15 5.13 20.15
N ASN A 48 -40.35 4.12 21.00
CA ASN A 48 -39.42 3.00 21.14
C ASN A 48 -39.10 2.32 19.80
N GLN A 49 -40.07 2.30 18.88
CA GLN A 49 -39.88 1.76 17.52
C GLN A 49 -38.97 2.65 16.67
N GLN A 50 -39.11 3.97 16.74
CA GLN A 50 -38.27 4.91 16.00
C GLN A 50 -36.83 4.89 16.50
N GLU A 51 -36.64 4.81 17.82
CA GLU A 51 -35.30 4.69 18.40
C GLU A 51 -34.61 3.39 17.98
N THR A 52 -35.34 2.28 17.98
CA THR A 52 -34.82 0.98 17.53
C THR A 52 -34.43 1.01 16.06
N LEU A 53 -35.21 1.68 15.20
CA LEU A 53 -34.89 1.84 13.78
C LEU A 53 -33.61 2.66 13.57
N VAL A 54 -33.46 3.79 14.27
CA VAL A 54 -32.25 4.61 14.16
C VAL A 54 -31.03 3.87 14.70
N GLN A 55 -31.16 3.14 15.82
CA GLN A 55 -30.08 2.31 16.34
C GLN A 55 -29.68 1.18 15.37
N LYS A 56 -30.65 0.56 14.68
CA LYS A 56 -30.37 -0.44 13.64
C LYS A 56 -29.58 0.16 12.48
N ILE A 57 -29.96 1.36 12.02
CA ILE A 57 -29.24 2.10 10.97
C ILE A 57 -27.80 2.43 11.40
N VAL A 58 -27.60 2.88 12.64
CA VAL A 58 -26.27 3.16 13.21
C VAL A 58 -25.43 1.88 13.26
N GLN A 59 -26.01 0.77 13.71
CA GLN A 59 -25.32 -0.51 13.82
C GLN A 59 -24.92 -1.06 12.44
N GLU A 60 -25.82 -1.07 11.47
CA GLU A 60 -25.55 -1.50 10.09
C GLU A 60 -24.43 -0.67 9.44
N LYS A 61 -24.45 0.66 9.63
CA LYS A 61 -23.39 1.54 9.11
C LYS A 61 -22.05 1.31 9.81
N LYS A 62 -22.06 1.05 11.12
CA LYS A 62 -20.85 0.76 11.89
C LYS A 62 -20.25 -0.58 11.48
N GLU A 63 -21.08 -1.59 11.25
CA GLU A 63 -20.65 -2.88 10.72
C GLU A 63 -20.08 -2.75 9.30
N ALA A 64 -20.69 -1.94 8.43
CA ALA A 64 -20.16 -1.64 7.11
C ALA A 64 -18.81 -0.91 7.15
N GLU A 65 -18.67 0.11 8.00
CA GLU A 65 -17.41 0.87 8.16
C GLU A 65 -16.29 -0.01 8.75
N ILE A 66 -16.63 -0.88 9.72
CA ILE A 66 -15.69 -1.86 10.26
C ILE A 66 -15.33 -2.91 9.20
N ALA A 67 -16.29 -3.38 8.41
CA ALA A 67 -16.03 -4.33 7.33
C ALA A 67 -15.13 -3.72 6.25
N GLU A 68 -15.38 -2.48 5.83
CA GLU A 68 -14.52 -1.75 4.90
C GLU A 68 -13.11 -1.50 5.48
N ALA A 69 -13.00 -1.10 6.75
CA ALA A 69 -11.72 -0.90 7.40
C ALA A 69 -10.96 -2.21 7.65
N THR A 70 -11.67 -3.32 7.90
CA THR A 70 -11.09 -4.65 8.05
C THR A 70 -10.63 -5.16 6.69
N GLU A 71 -11.43 -5.00 5.63
CA GLU A 71 -11.03 -5.31 4.27
C GLU A 71 -9.82 -4.47 3.83
N GLU A 72 -9.78 -3.18 4.16
CA GLU A 72 -8.65 -2.31 3.84
C GLU A 72 -7.37 -2.79 4.54
N ASN A 73 -7.40 -3.04 5.85
CA ASN A 73 -6.23 -3.54 6.57
C ASN A 73 -5.79 -4.94 6.09
N GLU A 74 -6.75 -5.83 5.79
CA GLU A 74 -6.50 -7.17 5.27
C GLU A 74 -5.90 -7.17 3.85
N ILE A 75 -6.11 -6.14 3.02
CA ILE A 75 -5.48 -6.05 1.69
C ILE A 75 -3.96 -5.95 1.78
N TRP A 76 -3.43 -5.46 2.91
CA TRP A 76 -2.00 -5.14 3.07
C TRP A 76 -1.21 -6.18 3.87
N GLU A 77 -1.86 -7.16 4.50
CA GLU A 77 -1.17 -8.25 5.20
C GLU A 77 -0.77 -9.39 4.25
N ASP A 78 0.42 -9.92 4.48
CA ASP A 78 0.97 -11.02 3.70
C ASP A 78 0.33 -12.34 4.15
N TYR A 79 -0.46 -13.00 3.30
CA TYR A 79 -1.21 -14.23 3.61
C TYR A 79 -0.29 -15.47 3.65
N THR A 80 0.81 -15.39 4.39
CA THR A 80 1.75 -16.51 4.52
C THR A 80 1.13 -17.60 5.40
N THR A 81 1.17 -18.86 4.94
CA THR A 81 0.68 -20.03 5.66
C THR A 81 1.70 -21.17 5.61
N ASP A 82 1.68 -22.01 6.65
CA ASP A 82 2.49 -23.23 6.74
C ASP A 82 1.82 -24.45 6.06
N ASP A 83 0.62 -24.27 5.48
CA ASP A 83 -0.08 -25.35 4.77
C ASP A 83 0.81 -25.93 3.65
N PRO A 84 1.16 -27.23 3.69
CA PRO A 84 2.00 -27.85 2.69
C PRO A 84 1.39 -27.84 1.28
N ASN A 85 0.07 -27.72 1.17
CA ASN A 85 -0.67 -27.66 -0.10
C ASN A 85 -0.79 -26.24 -0.67
N ALA A 86 -0.40 -25.20 0.09
CA ALA A 86 -0.43 -23.84 -0.40
C ALA A 86 0.56 -23.62 -1.54
N ILE A 87 0.18 -22.76 -2.49
CA ILE A 87 1.07 -22.36 -3.58
C ILE A 87 2.32 -21.73 -2.98
N LYS A 88 3.50 -22.09 -3.48
CA LYS A 88 4.73 -21.48 -2.99
C LYS A 88 4.99 -20.17 -3.74
N LEU A 89 5.19 -19.05 -3.06
CA LEU A 89 5.52 -17.77 -3.70
C LEU A 89 6.69 -17.10 -2.99
N TYR A 90 7.41 -16.25 -3.71
CA TYR A 90 8.42 -15.39 -3.09
C TYR A 90 7.72 -14.29 -2.28
N PRO A 91 8.06 -14.13 -0.99
CA PRO A 91 7.52 -13.06 -0.18
C PRO A 91 7.74 -11.67 -0.77
N LEU A 92 6.75 -10.80 -0.62
CA LEU A 92 6.81 -9.44 -1.17
C LEU A 92 7.97 -8.65 -0.55
N ALA A 93 8.25 -8.89 0.73
CA ALA A 93 9.42 -8.32 1.41
C ALA A 93 10.73 -8.62 0.68
N TYR A 94 10.93 -9.85 0.19
CA TYR A 94 12.16 -10.21 -0.53
C TYR A 94 12.26 -9.49 -1.87
N ILE A 95 11.14 -9.38 -2.59
CA ILE A 95 11.05 -8.64 -3.86
C ILE A 95 11.43 -7.17 -3.65
N VAL A 96 10.89 -6.52 -2.62
CA VAL A 96 11.13 -5.10 -2.32
C VAL A 96 12.56 -4.86 -1.83
N VAL A 97 13.07 -5.70 -0.92
CA VAL A 97 14.43 -5.56 -0.38
C VAL A 97 15.46 -5.79 -1.49
N LEU A 98 15.32 -6.85 -2.29
CA LEU A 98 16.25 -7.12 -3.38
C LEU A 98 16.20 -6.05 -4.46
N SER A 99 15.00 -5.55 -4.80
CA SER A 99 14.88 -4.49 -5.79
C SER A 99 15.49 -3.17 -5.35
N THR A 100 15.39 -2.87 -4.06
CA THR A 100 15.94 -1.63 -3.49
C THR A 100 17.47 -1.71 -3.39
N LEU A 101 18.02 -2.84 -2.93
CA LEU A 101 19.46 -2.99 -2.71
C LEU A 101 20.26 -3.28 -3.99
N PHE A 102 19.72 -4.15 -4.86
CA PHE A 102 20.43 -4.68 -6.02
C PHE A 102 19.82 -4.21 -7.36
N GLY A 103 18.84 -3.31 -7.32
CA GLY A 103 18.15 -2.76 -8.50
C GLY A 103 16.90 -3.55 -8.89
N THR A 104 16.05 -2.99 -9.75
CA THR A 104 14.72 -3.54 -10.05
C THR A 104 14.72 -4.90 -10.76
N ILE A 105 15.80 -5.28 -11.44
CA ILE A 105 15.91 -6.53 -12.21
C ILE A 105 15.63 -7.77 -11.33
N PRO A 106 16.35 -8.04 -10.23
CA PRO A 106 16.11 -9.20 -9.37
C PRO A 106 14.69 -9.22 -8.79
N GLY A 107 14.16 -8.07 -8.37
CA GLY A 107 12.79 -7.98 -7.87
C GLY A 107 11.74 -8.29 -8.96
N ALA A 108 11.92 -7.76 -10.16
CA ALA A 108 11.03 -8.02 -11.29
C ALA A 108 11.05 -9.50 -11.71
N LEU A 109 12.21 -10.17 -11.67
CA LEU A 109 12.32 -11.61 -11.94
C LEU A 109 11.55 -12.44 -10.90
N LEU A 110 11.71 -12.14 -9.61
CA LEU A 110 10.98 -12.85 -8.55
C LEU A 110 9.47 -12.60 -8.64
N LEU A 111 9.05 -11.37 -8.92
CA LEU A 111 7.64 -11.02 -9.09
C LEU A 111 7.05 -11.68 -10.35
N ALA A 112 7.80 -11.76 -11.45
CA ALA A 112 7.42 -12.49 -12.64
C ALA A 112 7.18 -13.99 -12.34
N LEU A 113 8.06 -14.62 -11.55
CA LEU A 113 7.87 -16.02 -11.14
C LEU A 113 6.60 -16.21 -10.29
N ASN A 114 6.29 -15.25 -9.41
CA ASN A 114 5.02 -15.26 -8.68
C ASN A 114 3.83 -15.16 -9.64
N PHE A 115 3.87 -14.24 -10.62
CA PHE A 115 2.81 -14.09 -11.63
C PHE A 115 2.62 -15.32 -12.51
N ILE A 116 3.69 -16.03 -12.86
CA ILE A 116 3.60 -17.31 -13.59
C ILE A 116 2.83 -18.34 -12.75
N LYS A 117 3.14 -18.43 -11.45
CA LYS A 117 2.49 -19.36 -10.53
C LYS A 117 1.00 -19.07 -10.33
N VAL A 118 0.62 -17.79 -10.31
CA VAL A 118 -0.80 -17.37 -10.28
C VAL A 118 -1.43 -17.26 -11.68
N LYS A 119 -0.75 -17.73 -12.74
CA LYS A 119 -1.22 -17.76 -14.14
C LYS A 119 -1.56 -16.38 -14.73
N LYS A 120 -0.90 -15.32 -14.27
CA LYS A 120 -1.05 -13.93 -14.77
C LYS A 120 0.01 -13.58 -15.81
N TYR A 121 0.03 -14.30 -16.94
CA TYR A 121 1.09 -14.21 -17.96
C TYR A 121 1.24 -12.83 -18.60
N THR A 122 0.14 -12.11 -18.82
CA THR A 122 0.19 -10.74 -19.35
C THR A 122 1.01 -9.82 -18.44
N SER A 123 0.81 -9.92 -17.13
CA SER A 123 1.55 -9.14 -16.13
C SER A 123 3.03 -9.53 -16.04
N VAL A 124 3.39 -10.78 -16.38
CA VAL A 124 4.79 -11.22 -16.48
C VAL A 124 5.55 -10.40 -17.52
N ILE A 125 4.95 -10.18 -18.69
CA ILE A 125 5.60 -9.40 -19.76
C ILE A 125 5.82 -7.96 -19.28
N PHE A 126 4.78 -7.34 -18.72
CA PHE A 126 4.87 -5.96 -18.23
C PHE A 126 5.88 -5.77 -17.10
N VAL A 127 5.93 -6.68 -16.13
CA VAL A 127 6.87 -6.56 -15.00
C VAL A 127 8.31 -6.78 -15.44
N LEU A 128 8.57 -7.70 -16.38
CA LEU A 128 9.91 -7.90 -16.93
C LEU A 128 10.38 -6.70 -17.75
N LEU A 129 9.50 -6.14 -18.58
CA LEU A 129 9.79 -4.90 -19.31
C LEU A 129 10.09 -3.75 -18.35
N PHE A 130 9.26 -3.58 -17.32
CA PHE A 130 9.50 -2.59 -16.27
C PHE A 130 10.87 -2.80 -15.60
N GLY A 131 11.16 -4.02 -15.17
CA GLY A 131 12.42 -4.35 -14.50
C GLY A 131 13.66 -4.05 -15.33
N LEU A 132 13.56 -4.23 -16.65
CA LEU A 132 14.64 -3.97 -17.61
C LEU A 132 14.79 -2.49 -17.96
N ILE A 133 13.68 -1.76 -18.13
CA ILE A 133 13.67 -0.36 -18.56
C ILE A 133 13.99 0.58 -17.38
N TYR A 134 13.51 0.26 -16.19
CA TYR A 134 13.60 1.14 -15.02
C TYR A 134 15.03 1.59 -14.66
N PRO A 135 16.08 0.74 -14.70
CA PRO A 135 17.45 1.19 -14.42
C PRO A 135 17.92 2.33 -15.33
N PHE A 136 17.51 2.33 -16.60
CA PHE A 136 17.82 3.42 -17.54
C PHE A 136 17.09 4.70 -17.15
N ILE A 137 15.79 4.60 -16.84
CA ILE A 137 15.01 5.75 -16.34
C ILE A 137 15.65 6.33 -15.08
N GLN A 138 16.02 5.45 -14.13
CA GLN A 138 16.67 5.81 -12.88
C GLN A 138 17.98 6.56 -13.12
N TYR A 139 18.83 6.07 -14.04
CA TYR A 139 20.09 6.71 -14.41
C TYR A 139 19.86 8.15 -14.94
N TYR A 140 18.93 8.33 -15.89
CA TYR A 140 18.62 9.65 -16.44
C TYR A 140 18.03 10.60 -15.38
N LEU A 141 17.12 10.12 -14.53
CA LEU A 141 16.51 10.94 -13.48
C LEU A 141 17.55 11.39 -12.44
N LEU A 142 18.44 10.49 -12.01
CA LEU A 142 19.51 10.84 -11.07
C LEU A 142 20.47 11.86 -11.68
N GLY A 143 20.83 11.70 -12.96
CA GLY A 143 21.62 12.69 -13.69
C GLY A 143 20.96 14.07 -13.68
N ALA A 144 19.69 14.15 -14.06
CA ALA A 144 18.94 15.41 -14.09
C ALA A 144 18.83 16.07 -12.70
N ILE A 145 18.49 15.31 -11.66
CA ILE A 145 18.40 15.85 -10.29
C ILE A 145 19.76 16.34 -9.79
N SER A 146 20.83 15.58 -10.05
CA SER A 146 22.17 15.97 -9.61
C SER A 146 22.64 17.29 -10.21
N THR A 147 22.22 17.61 -11.44
CA THR A 147 22.53 18.90 -12.09
C THR A 147 21.71 20.07 -11.57
N LEU A 148 20.52 19.81 -11.01
CA LEU A 148 19.64 20.84 -10.44
C LEU A 148 19.98 21.13 -8.97
N ASN A 149 20.64 20.19 -8.30
CA ASN A 149 20.89 20.17 -6.87
C ASN A 149 22.38 20.42 -6.56
N ASP A 150 22.93 21.55 -7.02
CA ASP A 150 24.33 21.97 -6.77
C ASP A 150 24.67 22.00 -5.28
N ASN A 151 23.69 22.27 -4.43
CA ASN A 151 23.78 22.09 -2.99
C ASN A 151 23.44 20.65 -2.63
N LYS A 152 24.44 19.76 -2.66
CA LYS A 152 24.35 18.39 -2.14
C LYS A 152 23.91 18.40 -0.67
N MET A 153 22.62 18.50 -0.42
CA MET A 153 22.05 18.27 0.89
C MET A 153 22.27 16.80 1.19
N ASN A 154 23.28 16.51 2.02
CA ASN A 154 23.56 15.18 2.60
C ASN A 154 22.47 14.78 3.61
N SER A 155 21.20 14.99 3.26
CA SER A 155 20.04 14.57 4.03
C SER A 155 19.67 13.13 3.65
N ARG A 156 19.21 12.36 4.64
CA ARG A 156 18.62 11.03 4.41
C ARG A 156 17.34 11.10 3.56
N TYR A 157 16.74 12.28 3.45
CA TYR A 157 15.49 12.53 2.71
C TYR A 157 15.74 13.35 1.44
N SER A 158 16.76 12.96 0.67
CA SER A 158 17.09 13.63 -0.58
C SER A 158 16.25 13.10 -1.77
N PRO A 159 15.99 13.91 -2.81
CA PRO A 159 15.27 13.45 -4.00
C PRO A 159 15.94 12.24 -4.69
N GLU A 160 17.26 12.12 -4.60
CA GLU A 160 18.01 10.98 -5.09
C GLU A 160 17.64 9.70 -4.33
N THR A 161 17.51 9.77 -3.00
CA THR A 161 17.11 8.62 -2.16
C THR A 161 15.68 8.16 -2.49
N PHE A 162 14.78 9.09 -2.80
CA PHE A 162 13.44 8.77 -3.28
C PHE A 162 13.48 8.04 -4.63
N ILE A 163 14.23 8.55 -5.62
CA ILE A 163 14.39 7.88 -6.91
C ILE A 163 14.89 6.44 -6.71
N MET A 164 15.90 6.24 -5.85
CA MET A 164 16.47 4.92 -5.61
C MET A 164 15.49 3.90 -5.01
N THR A 165 14.61 4.34 -4.13
CA THR A 165 13.62 3.47 -3.47
C THR A 165 12.35 3.29 -4.29
N SER A 166 12.07 4.21 -5.23
CA SER A 166 10.85 4.21 -6.02
C SER A 166 10.68 2.97 -6.91
N GLY A 167 11.77 2.30 -7.30
CA GLY A 167 11.73 1.08 -8.11
C GLY A 167 11.14 -0.10 -7.34
N GLY A 168 11.57 -0.29 -6.08
CA GLY A 168 11.00 -1.30 -5.19
C GLY A 168 9.55 -0.98 -4.81
N LEU A 169 9.24 0.30 -4.56
CA LEU A 169 7.86 0.75 -4.33
C LEU A 169 6.95 0.50 -5.54
N SER A 170 7.46 0.71 -6.76
CA SER A 170 6.71 0.43 -7.98
C SER A 170 6.39 -1.06 -8.12
N LEU A 171 7.36 -1.95 -7.85
CA LEU A 171 7.12 -3.39 -7.85
C LEU A 171 6.15 -3.82 -6.75
N TYR A 172 6.20 -3.18 -5.58
CA TYR A 172 5.21 -3.39 -4.51
C TYR A 172 3.79 -3.07 -4.99
N ILE A 173 3.60 -1.88 -5.59
CA ILE A 173 2.30 -1.45 -6.11
C ILE A 173 1.82 -2.39 -7.23
N ILE A 174 2.69 -2.76 -8.17
CA ILE A 174 2.37 -3.70 -9.25
C ILE A 174 1.92 -5.05 -8.67
N SER A 175 2.61 -5.56 -7.65
CA SER A 175 2.23 -6.79 -6.96
C SER A 175 0.83 -6.66 -6.35
N ALA A 176 0.57 -5.61 -5.58
CA ALA A 176 -0.71 -5.37 -4.93
C ALA A 176 -1.89 -5.26 -5.92
N LEU A 177 -1.66 -4.68 -7.10
CA LEU A 177 -2.68 -4.52 -8.14
C LEU A 177 -2.99 -5.82 -8.91
N VAL A 178 -2.00 -6.70 -9.07
CA VAL A 178 -2.11 -7.88 -9.94
C VAL A 178 -2.40 -9.17 -9.17
N MET A 179 -1.88 -9.29 -7.95
CA MET A 179 -2.02 -10.49 -7.15
C MET A 179 -3.48 -10.73 -6.77
N PRO A 180 -3.96 -11.99 -6.76
CA PRO A 180 -5.28 -12.30 -6.22
C PRO A 180 -5.34 -11.89 -4.75
N LYS A 181 -6.41 -11.18 -4.37
CA LYS A 181 -6.66 -10.80 -2.97
C LYS A 181 -6.80 -12.07 -2.11
N LYS A 182 -6.30 -12.01 -0.87
CA LYS A 182 -6.43 -13.08 0.13
C LYS A 182 -5.89 -14.45 -0.31
N LEU A 183 -4.83 -14.47 -1.13
CA LEU A 183 -4.23 -15.73 -1.61
C LEU A 183 -3.28 -16.30 -0.54
N PRO A 184 -3.64 -17.38 0.19
CA PRO A 184 -2.72 -18.02 1.10
C PRO A 184 -1.57 -18.65 0.31
N TYR A 185 -0.34 -18.41 0.75
CA TYR A 185 0.83 -18.98 0.10
C TYR A 185 1.91 -19.35 1.12
N ARG A 186 2.79 -20.28 0.74
CA ARG A 186 3.96 -20.63 1.53
C ARG A 186 5.20 -19.95 0.95
N ALA A 187 6.09 -19.44 1.80
CA ALA A 187 7.34 -18.85 1.35
C ALA A 187 8.18 -19.85 0.52
N GLU A 188 8.61 -19.42 -0.66
CA GLU A 188 9.51 -20.18 -1.52
C GLU A 188 10.96 -20.12 -1.01
N SER A 189 11.79 -21.08 -1.44
CA SER A 189 13.21 -21.14 -1.06
C SER A 189 13.99 -19.84 -1.35
N LEU A 190 14.85 -19.44 -0.41
CA LEU A 190 15.71 -18.27 -0.53
C LEU A 190 16.89 -18.45 -1.50
N LEU A 191 17.11 -19.66 -2.03
CA LEU A 191 18.27 -19.97 -2.87
C LEU A 191 18.32 -19.10 -4.13
N LEU A 192 17.21 -19.00 -4.87
CA LEU A 192 17.15 -18.17 -6.07
C LEU A 192 17.31 -16.67 -5.77
N PRO A 193 16.58 -16.09 -4.79
CA PRO A 193 16.83 -14.73 -4.29
C PRO A 193 18.31 -14.44 -4.00
N ALA A 194 19.01 -15.37 -3.32
CA ALA A 194 20.42 -15.21 -2.99
C ALA A 194 21.33 -15.25 -4.22
N LEU A 195 21.08 -16.16 -5.18
CA LEU A 195 21.83 -16.22 -6.43
C LEU A 195 21.66 -14.94 -7.27
N LEU A 196 20.44 -14.42 -7.36
CA LEU A 196 20.14 -13.17 -8.06
C LEU A 196 20.85 -11.98 -7.40
N ALA A 197 20.83 -11.91 -6.06
CA ALA A 197 21.56 -10.89 -5.30
C ALA A 197 23.06 -10.94 -5.59
N PHE A 198 23.65 -12.14 -5.54
CA PHE A 198 25.07 -12.34 -5.80
C PHE A 198 25.46 -11.95 -7.24
N ALA A 199 24.69 -12.39 -8.23
CA ALA A 199 24.92 -12.03 -9.63
C ALA A 199 24.82 -10.52 -9.86
N MET A 200 23.81 -9.86 -9.28
CA MET A 200 23.67 -8.41 -9.38
C MET A 200 24.78 -7.66 -8.65
N ALA A 201 25.23 -8.14 -7.49
CA ALA A 201 26.37 -7.54 -6.78
C ALA A 201 27.65 -7.58 -7.64
N LEU A 202 27.92 -8.71 -8.30
CA LEU A 202 29.04 -8.82 -9.25
C LEU A 202 28.88 -7.88 -10.45
N LEU A 203 27.68 -7.78 -11.03
CA LEU A 203 27.41 -6.87 -12.13
C LEU A 203 27.60 -5.40 -11.72
N ILE A 204 27.17 -5.02 -10.52
CA ILE A 204 27.38 -3.68 -9.97
C ILE A 204 28.88 -3.42 -9.76
N TYR A 205 29.63 -4.40 -9.25
CA TYR A 205 31.07 -4.28 -9.01
C TYR A 205 31.88 -4.12 -10.30
N ILE A 206 31.54 -4.88 -11.35
CA ILE A 206 32.28 -4.89 -12.63
C ILE A 206 31.85 -3.73 -13.54
N ASN A 207 30.74 -3.03 -13.25
CA ASN A 207 30.20 -1.99 -14.12
C ASN A 207 30.60 -0.56 -13.70
N PRO A 208 31.61 0.06 -14.35
CA PRO A 208 32.12 1.39 -13.99
C PRO A 208 31.19 2.56 -14.37
N GLN A 209 30.12 2.31 -15.14
CA GLN A 209 29.24 3.36 -15.69
C GLN A 209 28.06 3.72 -14.77
N ASN A 210 27.98 3.16 -13.55
CA ASN A 210 26.88 3.41 -12.59
C ASN A 210 25.46 3.20 -13.15
N LEU A 211 25.30 2.35 -14.17
CA LEU A 211 24.01 2.02 -14.79
C LEU A 211 23.06 1.23 -13.87
N PHE A 212 23.62 0.60 -12.83
CA PHE A 212 22.88 -0.16 -11.82
C PHE A 212 23.07 0.49 -10.45
N SER A 213 22.26 0.11 -9.44
CA SER A 213 22.11 0.69 -8.08
C SER A 213 23.37 0.84 -7.21
N TYR A 214 24.46 1.35 -7.77
CA TYR A 214 25.78 1.56 -7.19
C TYR A 214 25.73 2.51 -6.00
N TYR A 215 24.79 3.47 -6.01
CA TYR A 215 24.77 4.59 -5.06
C TYR A 215 24.38 4.19 -3.62
N LEU A 216 23.63 3.09 -3.41
CA LEU A 216 23.23 2.63 -2.07
C LEU A 216 24.31 1.74 -1.46
N LEU A 217 24.81 0.77 -2.23
CA LEU A 217 25.91 -0.09 -1.78
C LEU A 217 27.18 0.71 -1.50
N SER A 218 27.55 1.67 -2.36
CA SER A 218 28.68 2.57 -2.09
C SER A 218 28.47 3.43 -0.85
N LYS A 219 27.27 4.00 -0.63
CA LYS A 219 26.97 4.74 0.61
C LYS A 219 27.06 3.88 1.88
N ILE A 220 26.66 2.61 1.81
CA ILE A 220 26.77 1.68 2.95
C ILE A 220 28.23 1.29 3.21
N ILE A 221 29.02 1.06 2.15
CA ILE A 221 30.43 0.63 2.25
C ILE A 221 31.35 1.79 2.68
N THR A 222 30.97 3.04 2.43
CA THR A 222 31.76 4.24 2.79
C THR A 222 31.49 4.73 4.22
N PHE A 223 30.71 3.99 5.02
CA PHE A 223 30.45 4.24 6.43
C PHE A 223 31.22 3.23 7.29
#